data_AF-A0A660XF76-F1
#
_entry.id   AF-A0A660XF76-F1
#
_cell.length_a   1.000
_cell.length_b   1.000
_cell.length_c   1.000
_cell.angle_alpha   90.00
_cell.angle_beta   90.00
_cell.angle_gamma   90.00
#
_symmetry.space_group_name_H-M   'P 1'
#
loop_
_entity.id
_entity.type
_entity.pdbx_description
1 polymer ?
#
loop_
_entity_poly.entity_id
_entity_poly.type
_entity_poly.pdbx_seq_one_letter_code
_entity_poly.pdbx_strand_id
1 'polypeptide(L)' 'MFSFVFLHLAKRRWGSCSAKGVITLNTELIKKAPALIDYVIVHEICHLKVPAHNKKFYALVGSIMPDWKERRSALNNG' A
#
# COMPACT_ATOMS: atom_id res chain seq x y z
N MET A 1 4.30 -8.41 -17.15
CA MET A 1 4.69 -8.99 -15.85
C MET A 1 3.43 -9.05 -15.02
N PHE A 2 2.97 -10.25 -14.65
CA PHE A 2 1.76 -10.41 -13.84
C PHE A 2 2.14 -10.22 -12.36
N SER A 3 1.48 -9.29 -11.67
CA SER A 3 1.60 -9.13 -10.22
C SER A 3 0.56 -10.01 -9.55
N PHE A 4 1.01 -10.93 -8.70
CA PHE A 4 0.15 -11.76 -7.88
C PHE A 4 -0.14 -11.04 -6.55
N VAL A 5 -1.39 -11.10 -6.10
CA VAL A 5 -1.85 -10.54 -4.82
C VAL A 5 -2.14 -11.68 -3.86
N PHE A 6 -1.50 -11.66 -2.69
CA PHE A 6 -1.72 -12.61 -1.61
C PHE A 6 -2.34 -11.92 -0.39
N LEU A 7 -3.19 -12.64 0.34
CA LEU A 7 -3.72 -12.22 1.63
C LEU A 7 -3.01 -12.99 2.75
N HIS A 8 -2.47 -12.28 3.73
CA HIS A 8 -1.76 -12.89 4.87
C HIS A 8 -2.08 -12.15 6.16
N LEU A 9 -2.17 -12.87 7.29
CA LEU A 9 -2.33 -12.22 8.59
C LEU A 9 -0.98 -11.70 9.10
N ALA A 10 -0.79 -10.39 9.12
CA ALA A 10 0.45 -9.77 9.60
C ALA A 10 0.24 -8.97 10.90
N LYS A 11 1.16 -9.08 11.87
CA LYS A 11 1.04 -8.35 13.15
C LYS A 11 1.46 -6.87 13.10
N ARG A 12 2.22 -6.43 12.09
CA ARG A 12 2.92 -5.13 12.13
C ARG A 12 2.83 -4.28 10.86
N ARG A 13 2.23 -4.77 9.77
CA ARG A 13 2.24 -4.09 8.47
C ARG A 13 0.88 -4.26 7.79
N TRP A 14 0.45 -3.25 7.04
CA TRP A 14 -0.77 -3.33 6.23
C TRP A 14 -0.55 -4.01 4.88
N GLY A 15 0.65 -3.90 4.31
CA GLY A 15 1.04 -4.60 3.11
C GLY A 15 2.55 -4.77 2.99
N SER A 16 2.97 -5.47 1.94
CA SER A 16 4.35 -5.51 1.46
C SER A 16 4.41 -5.83 -0.03
N CYS A 17 5.47 -5.37 -0.68
CA CYS A 17 5.81 -5.73 -2.06
C CYS A 17 7.20 -6.37 -2.09
N SER A 18 7.31 -7.58 -2.66
CA SER A 18 8.59 -8.24 -2.88
C SER A 18 9.29 -7.71 -4.14
N ALA A 19 10.61 -7.94 -4.24
CA ALA A 19 11.38 -7.61 -5.45
C ALA A 19 10.90 -8.34 -6.71
N LYS A 20 10.15 -9.45 -6.56
CA LYS A 20 9.54 -10.20 -7.67
C LYS A 20 8.17 -9.64 -8.09
N GLY A 21 7.72 -8.57 -7.46
CA GLY A 21 6.45 -7.92 -7.74
C GLY A 21 5.21 -8.64 -7.19
N VAL A 22 5.42 -9.47 -6.17
CA VAL A 22 4.34 -10.06 -5.38
C VAL A 22 3.91 -9.07 -4.30
N ILE A 23 2.63 -8.74 -4.28
CA ILE A 23 2.02 -7.86 -3.27
C ILE A 23 1.29 -8.75 -2.26
N THR A 24 1.57 -8.53 -0.98
CA THR A 24 0.89 -9.19 0.12
C THR A 24 0.14 -8.14 0.93
N LEU A 25 -1.16 -8.34 1.14
CA LEU A 25 -2.01 -7.47 1.95
C LEU A 25 -2.37 -8.15 3.26
N ASN A 26 -2.48 -7.35 4.32
CA ASN A 26 -2.94 -7.81 5.62
C ASN A 26 -4.44 -8.09 5.60
N THR A 27 -4.87 -9.27 6.03
CA THR A 27 -6.30 -9.62 6.11
C THR A 27 -7.11 -8.67 6.99
N GLU A 28 -6.49 -8.03 7.99
CA GLU A 28 -7.15 -7.02 8.83
C GLU A 28 -7.62 -5.79 8.05
N LEU A 29 -7.12 -5.57 6.82
CA LEU A 29 -7.63 -4.53 5.93
C LEU A 29 -9.11 -4.70 5.58
N ILE A 30 -9.66 -5.92 5.66
CA ILE A 30 -11.09 -6.17 5.39
C ILE A 30 -12.01 -5.42 6.36
N LYS A 31 -11.50 -5.01 7.53
CA LYS A 31 -12.23 -4.25 8.55
C LYS A 31 -12.16 -2.74 8.31
N LYS A 32 -11.30 -2.28 7.40
CA LYS A 32 -11.11 -0.86 7.08
C LYS A 32 -12.01 -0.48 5.90
N ALA A 33 -12.28 0.81 5.77
CA ALA A 33 -13.05 1.32 4.63
C ALA A 33 -12.33 0.99 3.30
N PRO A 34 -13.05 0.67 2.21
CA PRO A 34 -12.43 0.30 0.93
C PRO A 34 -11.38 1.29 0.43
N ALA A 35 -11.62 2.59 0.60
CA ALA A 35 -10.69 3.65 0.23
C ALA A 35 -9.31 3.54 0.92
N LEU A 36 -9.26 2.97 2.13
CA LEU A 36 -8.00 2.75 2.84
C LEU A 36 -7.26 1.51 2.32
N ILE A 37 -8.00 0.50 1.84
CA ILE A 37 -7.43 -0.66 1.16
C ILE A 37 -6.79 -0.23 -0.16
N ASP A 38 -7.47 0.62 -0.93
CA ASP A 38 -6.93 1.20 -2.17
C ASP A 38 -5.60 1.92 -1.92
N TYR A 39 -5.52 2.69 -0.83
CA TYR A 39 -4.29 3.38 -0.46
C TYR A 39 -3.13 2.40 -0.23
N VAL A 40 -3.37 1.29 0.48
CA VAL A 40 -2.34 0.27 0.71
C VAL A 40 -1.95 -0.41 -0.59
N ILE A 41 -2.90 -0.71 -1.48
CA ILE A 41 -2.60 -1.29 -2.81
C ILE A 41 -1.72 -0.33 -3.62
N VAL A 42 -2.10 0.94 -3.72
CA VAL A 42 -1.31 1.96 -4.44
C VAL A 42 0.08 2.09 -3.82
N HIS A 43 0.19 2.06 -2.49
CA HIS A 43 1.46 2.10 -1.77
C HIS A 43 2.37 0.93 -2.18
N GLU A 44 1.85 -0.31 -2.17
CA GLU A 44 2.64 -1.49 -2.53
C GLU A 44 3.00 -1.54 -4.02
N ILE A 45 2.09 -1.12 -4.91
CA ILE A 45 2.39 -1.01 -6.35
C ILE A 45 3.50 0.01 -6.62
N CYS A 46 3.52 1.14 -5.89
CA CYS A 46 4.57 2.15 -6.05
C CYS A 46 5.96 1.60 -5.71
N HIS A 47 6.05 0.61 -4.83
CA HIS A 47 7.32 -0.06 -4.51
C HIS A 47 7.94 -0.82 -5.68
N LEU A 48 7.16 -1.20 -6.71
CA LEU A 48 7.67 -1.79 -7.95
C LEU A 48 8.58 -0.82 -8.72
N LYS A 49 8.34 0.49 -8.61
CA LYS A 49 9.10 1.54 -9.31
C LYS A 49 10.08 2.25 -8.39
N VAL A 50 9.70 2.49 -7.13
CA VAL A 50 10.53 3.19 -6.15
C VAL A 50 10.56 2.39 -4.85
N PRO A 51 11.60 1.55 -4.62
CA PRO A 51 11.63 0.66 -3.46
C PRO A 51 11.68 1.37 -2.10
N ALA A 52 12.27 2.56 -2.03
CA ALA A 52 12.44 3.31 -0.79
C ALA A 52 11.41 4.43 -0.64
N HIS A 53 10.90 4.66 0.59
CA HIS A 53 9.98 5.75 0.95
C HIS A 53 10.62 7.15 0.94
N ASN A 54 11.20 7.54 -0.21
CA ASN A 54 11.84 8.83 -0.41
C ASN A 54 10.91 9.82 -1.14
N LYS A 55 11.41 11.03 -1.46
CA LYS A 55 10.65 12.06 -2.18
C LYS A 55 10.04 11.57 -3.49
N LYS A 56 10.75 10.72 -4.26
CA LYS A 56 10.25 10.16 -5.52
C LYS A 56 9.08 9.19 -5.29
N PHE A 57 9.12 8.41 -4.21
CA PHE A 57 8.03 7.53 -3.84
C PHE A 57 6.75 8.32 -3.55
N TYR A 58 6.82 9.33 -2.68
CA TYR A 58 5.65 10.12 -2.34
C TYR A 58 5.14 11.00 -3.50
N ALA A 59 6.03 11.44 -4.39
CA ALA A 59 5.62 12.10 -5.63
C ALA A 59 4.84 11.14 -6.54
N LEU A 60 5.30 9.89 -6.68
CA LEU A 60 4.60 8.86 -7.45
C LEU A 60 3.24 8.52 -6.84
N VAL A 61 3.18 8.26 -5.53
CA VAL A 61 1.91 8.01 -4.82
C VAL A 61 0.95 9.19 -5.02
N GLY A 62 1.43 10.43 -4.81
CA GLY A 62 0.60 11.63 -4.97
C GLY A 62 0.10 11.88 -6.39
N SER A 63 0.84 11.44 -7.42
CA SER A 63 0.38 11.51 -8.81
C SER A 63 -0.77 10.55 -9.13
N ILE A 64 -0.90 9.46 -8.38
CA ILE A 64 -1.94 8.44 -8.56
C ILE A 64 -3.11 8.70 -7.61
N MET A 65 -2.82 9.09 -6.38
CA MET A 65 -3.79 9.29 -5.29
C MET A 65 -3.47 10.59 -4.57
N PRO A 66 -4.03 11.74 -5.01
CA PRO A 66 -3.72 13.05 -4.43
C PRO A 66 -4.07 13.17 -2.94
N ASP A 67 -5.07 12.43 -2.48
CA ASP A 67 -5.59 12.37 -1.10
C ASP A 67 -4.90 11.30 -0.23
N TRP A 68 -3.70 10.86 -0.61
CA TRP A 68 -3.00 9.76 0.08
C TRP A 68 -2.61 10.11 1.51
N LYS A 69 -2.41 11.39 1.83
CA LYS A 69 -2.00 11.83 3.18
C LYS A 69 -3.14 11.66 4.17
N GLU A 70 -4.35 12.01 3.75
CA GLU A 70 -5.60 11.88 4.49
C GLU A 70 -5.88 10.40 4.75
N ARG A 71 -5.78 9.56 3.70
CA ARG A 71 -5.95 8.11 3.84
C ARG A 71 -4.89 7.47 4.74
N ARG A 72 -3.63 7.90 4.63
CA ARG A 72 -2.56 7.44 5.53
C ARG A 72 -2.85 7.79 6.98
N SER A 73 -3.33 9.01 7.23
CA SER A 73 -3.71 9.46 8.58
C SER A 73 -4.86 8.61 9.13
N ALA A 74 -5.93 8.43 8.35
CA ALA A 74 -7.08 7.60 8.72
C ALA A 74 -6.70 6.13 8.98
N LEU A 75 -5.76 5.58 8.22
CA LEU A 75 -5.27 4.20 8.39
C LEU A 75 -4.49 4.02 9.71
N ASN A 76 -3.83 5.06 10.21
CA ASN A 76 -3.04 5.02 11.45
C ASN A 76 -3.86 5.35 12.71
N ASN A 77 -5.07 5.92 12.55
CA ASN A 77 -5.88 6.44 13.65
C ASN A 77 -6.98 5.47 14.14
N GLY A 78 -6.82 4.16 13.97
CA GLY A 78 -7.72 3.18 14.59
C GLY A 78 -7.43 1.74 14.29
#